data_AF-A0AAU9IH62-F1
#
_entry.id   AF-A0AAU9IH62-F1
#
_cell.length_a   1.000
_cell.length_b   1.000
_cell.length_c   1.000
_cell.angle_alpha   90.00
_cell.angle_beta   90.00
_cell.angle_gamma   90.00
#
_symmetry.space_group_name_H-M   'P 1'
#
loop_
_entity.id
_entity.type
_entity.pdbx_description
1 polymer ?
#
loop_
_entity_poly.entity_id
_entity_poly.type
_entity_poly.pdbx_seq_one_letter_code
_entity_poly.pdbx_strand_id
1 'polypeptide(L)'
;MESGERVYNVYCSEEIARLLQTSGQLQWLESQYQVKVDYQEGRFLLTGRDTPVQAQQQAKHILISLIQQSSIPKSAFQWFWFNGKSYSPYDPDSNQKIEDAFQSQQPALILETFGKLYNINLIHFAQSPLTGKIWRPIIRQPPPMMRRPENRREFTSWTYDDKGKIKPFSREIVMKLEEALKTGTNNVDIRMGSSEFVINLERMEMHNKKTKRIQSVSRETKRPS
;
A
#
# COMPACT_ATOMS: atom_id res chain seq x y z
N MET A 1 39.37 19.66 -11.19
CA MET A 1 38.15 19.28 -10.44
C MET A 1 38.18 17.78 -10.31
N GLU A 2 38.34 17.26 -9.10
CA GLU A 2 38.40 15.82 -8.85
C GLU A 2 37.03 15.20 -9.17
N SER A 3 36.92 14.46 -10.28
CA SER A 3 35.77 13.58 -10.51
C SER A 3 35.94 12.36 -9.61
N GLY A 4 35.68 12.54 -8.32
CA GLY A 4 35.56 11.42 -7.39
C GLY A 4 34.44 10.51 -7.87
N GLU A 5 34.75 9.23 -8.08
CA GLU A 5 33.77 8.21 -8.41
C GLU A 5 32.73 8.17 -7.28
N ARG A 6 31.47 8.45 -7.62
CA ARG A 6 30.37 8.47 -6.65
C ARG A 6 29.80 7.07 -6.55
N VAL A 7 29.78 6.55 -5.33
CA VAL A 7 29.23 5.23 -5.01
C VAL A 7 27.96 5.42 -4.21
N TYR A 8 26.86 4.88 -4.72
CA TYR A 8 25.59 4.84 -3.99
C TYR A 8 25.36 3.44 -3.43
N ASN A 9 25.07 3.37 -2.13
CA ASN A 9 24.72 2.13 -1.45
C ASN A 9 23.20 2.02 -1.36
N VAL A 10 22.65 0.90 -1.82
CA VAL A 10 21.21 0.59 -1.74
C VAL A 10 21.03 -0.78 -1.10
N TYR A 11 20.55 -0.82 0.14
CA TYR A 11 20.46 -2.04 0.94
C TYR A 11 19.25 -2.89 0.56
N CYS A 12 19.42 -4.21 0.52
CA CYS A 12 18.36 -5.20 0.32
C CYS A 12 18.76 -6.60 0.80
N SER A 13 17.78 -7.48 1.02
CA SER A 13 18.04 -8.89 1.35
C SER A 13 18.69 -9.63 0.18
N GLU A 14 19.42 -10.71 0.48
CA GLU A 14 20.03 -11.59 -0.53
C GLU A 14 19.01 -12.21 -1.48
N GLU A 15 17.81 -12.52 -0.97
CA GLU A 15 16.73 -13.08 -1.78
C GLU A 15 16.26 -12.11 -2.87
N ILE A 16 16.05 -10.84 -2.51
CA ILE A 16 15.69 -9.78 -3.46
C ILE A 16 16.83 -9.56 -4.45
N ALA A 17 18.07 -9.56 -3.97
CA ALA A 17 19.23 -9.39 -4.83
C ALA A 17 19.31 -10.47 -5.91
N ARG A 18 19.13 -11.74 -5.53
CA ARG A 18 19.09 -12.88 -6.46
C ARG A 18 17.94 -12.77 -7.47
N LEU A 19 16.76 -12.32 -7.02
CA LEU A 19 15.61 -12.10 -7.91
C LEU A 19 15.91 -11.02 -8.95
N LEU A 20 16.46 -9.88 -8.53
CA LEU A 20 16.80 -8.77 -9.42
C LEU A 20 17.97 -9.12 -10.36
N GLN A 21 18.94 -9.91 -9.91
CA GLN A 21 20.05 -10.40 -10.74
C GLN A 21 19.58 -11.34 -11.85
N THR A 22 18.51 -12.10 -11.62
CA THR A 22 17.99 -13.08 -12.60
C THR A 22 16.87 -12.51 -13.48
N SER A 23 16.27 -11.37 -13.12
CA SER A 23 15.14 -10.77 -13.85
C SER A 23 15.54 -9.98 -15.10
N GLY A 24 16.84 -9.69 -15.29
CA GLY A 24 17.35 -8.81 -16.35
C GLY A 24 17.10 -7.31 -16.12
N GLN A 25 16.41 -6.94 -15.02
CA GLN A 25 16.09 -5.55 -14.72
C GLN A 25 17.33 -4.72 -14.37
N LEU A 26 18.34 -5.32 -13.73
CA LEU A 26 19.59 -4.64 -13.41
C LEU A 26 20.39 -4.32 -14.68
N GLN A 27 20.47 -5.25 -15.63
CA GLN A 27 21.15 -5.03 -16.93
C GLN A 27 20.49 -3.90 -17.73
N TRP A 28 19.16 -3.86 -17.72
CA TRP A 28 18.41 -2.75 -18.32
C TRP A 28 18.72 -1.41 -17.62
N LEU A 29 18.76 -1.39 -16.29
CA LEU A 29 19.07 -0.20 -15.51
C LEU A 29 20.50 0.32 -15.81
N GLU A 30 21.47 -0.59 -15.83
CA GLU A 30 22.87 -0.29 -16.15
C GLU A 30 23.01 0.32 -17.55
N SER A 31 22.37 -0.29 -18.55
CA SER A 31 22.40 0.21 -19.92
C SER A 31 21.69 1.56 -20.07
N GLN A 32 20.55 1.75 -19.43
CA GLN A 32 19.73 2.95 -19.60
C GLN A 32 20.38 4.20 -18.98
N TYR A 33 21.04 4.03 -17.85
CA TYR A 33 21.62 5.13 -17.09
C TYR A 33 23.15 5.19 -17.18
N GLN A 34 23.78 4.29 -17.94
CA GLN A 34 25.25 4.18 -18.04
C GLN A 34 25.89 4.07 -16.66
N VAL A 35 25.32 3.24 -15.79
CA VAL A 35 25.83 2.95 -14.44
C VAL A 35 26.19 1.47 -14.34
N LYS A 36 26.96 1.11 -13.33
CA LYS A 36 27.22 -0.27 -12.94
C LYS A 36 26.57 -0.57 -11.60
N VAL A 37 25.98 -1.75 -11.44
CA VAL A 37 25.27 -2.17 -10.22
C VAL A 37 25.79 -3.52 -9.76
N ASP A 38 26.64 -3.51 -8.72
CA ASP A 38 27.21 -4.72 -8.14
C ASP A 38 26.56 -5.04 -6.79
N TYR A 39 26.20 -6.30 -6.51
CA TYR A 39 25.71 -6.71 -5.18
C TYR A 39 26.86 -7.20 -4.31
N GLN A 40 26.96 -6.66 -3.08
CA GLN A 40 27.95 -7.06 -2.08
C GLN A 40 27.35 -6.92 -0.68
N GLU A 41 27.45 -7.97 0.15
CA GLU A 41 27.19 -7.89 1.61
C GLU A 41 25.86 -7.20 1.99
N GLY A 42 24.73 -7.61 1.41
CA GLY A 42 23.42 -7.02 1.78
C GLY A 42 23.09 -5.69 1.09
N ARG A 43 23.87 -5.26 0.09
CA ARG A 43 23.62 -4.02 -0.64
C ARG A 43 24.02 -4.09 -2.11
N PHE A 44 23.33 -3.32 -2.93
CA PHE A 44 23.78 -2.93 -4.25
C PHE A 44 24.65 -1.68 -4.17
N LEU A 45 25.78 -1.73 -4.88
CA LEU A 45 26.72 -0.66 -5.13
C LEU A 45 26.47 -0.14 -6.53
N LEU A 46 26.00 1.10 -6.63
CA LEU A 46 25.80 1.77 -7.90
C LEU A 46 26.95 2.76 -8.14
N THR A 47 27.69 2.54 -9.23
CA THR A 47 28.84 3.37 -9.63
C THR A 47 28.67 3.91 -11.05
N GLY A 48 29.26 5.08 -11.31
CA GLY A 48 29.24 5.72 -12.62
C GLY A 48 30.35 6.75 -12.71
N ARG A 49 31.41 6.45 -13.47
CA ARG A 49 32.61 7.30 -13.56
C ARG A 49 32.36 8.58 -14.36
N ASP A 50 31.71 8.42 -15.51
CA ASP A 50 31.44 9.52 -16.46
C ASP A 50 29.94 9.86 -16.55
N THR A 51 29.14 9.26 -15.69
CA THR A 51 27.69 9.38 -15.69
C THR A 51 27.25 10.68 -15.00
N PRO A 52 26.36 11.49 -15.61
CA PRO A 52 25.82 12.69 -14.96
C PRO A 52 25.17 12.36 -13.61
N VAL A 53 25.37 13.25 -12.63
CA VAL A 53 24.84 13.08 -11.25
C VAL A 53 23.34 12.81 -11.23
N GLN A 54 22.60 13.49 -12.09
CA GLN A 54 21.15 13.33 -12.20
C GLN A 54 20.76 11.92 -12.67
N ALA A 55 21.51 11.36 -13.63
CA ALA A 55 21.28 10.00 -14.12
C ALA A 55 21.62 8.96 -13.04
N GLN A 56 22.68 9.16 -12.27
CA GLN A 56 23.01 8.28 -11.14
C GLN A 56 21.95 8.31 -10.04
N GLN A 57 21.40 9.49 -9.72
CA GLN A 57 20.31 9.62 -8.74
C GLN A 57 19.01 8.98 -9.25
N GLN A 58 18.68 9.15 -10.54
CA GLN A 58 17.52 8.47 -11.14
C GLN A 58 17.68 6.96 -11.10
N ALA A 59 18.86 6.45 -11.48
CA ALA A 59 19.16 5.02 -11.42
C ALA A 59 19.03 4.46 -9.99
N LYS A 60 19.55 5.20 -8.99
CA LYS A 60 19.37 4.86 -7.57
C LYS A 60 17.89 4.78 -7.18
N HIS A 61 17.08 5.76 -7.56
CA HIS A 61 15.65 5.77 -7.23
C HIS A 61 14.89 4.61 -7.87
N ILE A 62 15.24 4.24 -9.10
CA ILE A 62 14.66 3.10 -9.78
C ILE A 62 15.09 1.80 -9.12
N LEU A 63 16.37 1.67 -8.77
CA LEU A 63 16.86 0.50 -8.03
C LEU A 63 16.14 0.32 -6.69
N ILE A 64 15.92 1.39 -5.93
CA ILE A 64 15.11 1.37 -4.71
C ILE A 64 13.68 0.89 -5.02
N SER A 65 13.09 1.37 -6.11
CA SER A 65 11.73 0.98 -6.51
C SER A 65 11.65 -0.49 -6.93
N LEU A 66 12.66 -1.01 -7.64
CA LEU A 66 12.78 -2.42 -8.03
C LEU A 66 12.92 -3.32 -6.81
N ILE A 67 13.73 -2.92 -5.84
CA ILE A 67 13.86 -3.60 -4.55
C ILE A 67 12.52 -3.60 -3.83
N GLN A 68 11.82 -2.46 -3.76
CA GLN A 68 10.51 -2.35 -3.11
C GLN A 68 9.42 -3.18 -3.78
N GLN A 69 9.45 -3.33 -5.11
CA GLN A 69 8.50 -4.17 -5.85
C GLN A 69 8.80 -5.65 -5.67
N SER A 70 10.08 -6.00 -5.60
CA SER A 70 10.57 -7.36 -5.40
C SER A 70 10.52 -7.82 -3.94
N SER A 71 10.49 -6.87 -3.00
CA SER A 71 10.31 -7.08 -1.57
C SER A 71 8.85 -7.29 -1.17
N ILE A 72 7.92 -7.41 -2.13
CA ILE A 72 6.53 -7.79 -1.86
C ILE A 72 6.41 -9.29 -2.10
N PRO A 73 6.67 -10.14 -1.09
CA PRO A 73 6.19 -11.51 -1.18
C PRO A 73 4.68 -11.46 -1.27
N LYS A 74 4.12 -12.29 -2.16
CA LYS A 74 2.70 -12.66 -2.15
C LYS A 74 2.41 -13.28 -0.77
N SER A 75 2.08 -12.43 0.23
CA SER A 75 1.64 -12.71 1.61
C SER A 75 2.55 -12.37 2.82
N ALA A 76 3.45 -11.35 2.81
CA ALA A 76 4.11 -10.96 4.09
C ALA A 76 3.26 -9.99 4.93
N PHE A 77 3.00 -10.38 6.17
CA PHE A 77 2.43 -9.50 7.18
C PHE A 77 3.46 -8.46 7.62
N GLN A 78 2.99 -7.26 7.94
CA GLN A 78 3.82 -6.18 8.47
C GLN A 78 3.54 -5.98 9.96
N TRP A 79 4.58 -6.01 10.75
CA TRP A 79 4.59 -5.72 12.17
C TRP A 79 4.89 -4.25 12.40
N PHE A 80 4.23 -3.69 13.41
CA PHE A 80 4.37 -2.31 13.84
C PHE A 80 4.53 -2.23 15.35
N TRP A 81 5.15 -1.15 15.82
CA TRP A 81 5.28 -0.83 17.23
C TRP A 81 4.80 0.58 17.52
N PHE A 82 4.25 0.79 18.72
CA PHE A 82 3.75 2.10 19.13
C PHE A 82 4.87 2.99 19.67
N ASN A 83 5.06 4.15 19.06
CA ASN A 83 6.12 5.10 19.44
C ASN A 83 5.68 6.16 20.48
N GLY A 84 4.46 6.06 21.00
CA GLY A 84 3.84 7.06 21.88
C GLY A 84 2.82 7.96 21.18
N LYS A 85 2.88 8.05 19.84
CA LYS A 85 1.95 8.86 19.02
C LYS A 85 1.28 8.04 17.93
N SER A 86 2.02 7.15 17.27
CA SER A 86 1.55 6.34 16.16
C SER A 86 2.21 4.96 16.14
N TYR A 87 1.67 4.06 15.32
CA TYR A 87 2.30 2.80 14.99
C TYR A 87 3.33 3.03 13.88
N SER A 88 4.58 2.68 14.16
CA SER A 88 5.70 2.72 13.20
C SER A 88 6.04 1.30 12.78
N PRO A 89 6.31 1.04 11.49
CA PRO A 89 6.69 -0.28 11.04
C PRO A 89 8.05 -0.67 11.62
N TYR A 90 8.24 -1.97 11.85
CA TYR A 90 9.59 -2.52 11.99
C TYR A 90 10.32 -2.50 10.64
N ASP A 91 11.64 -2.40 10.68
CA ASP A 91 12.47 -2.58 9.49
C ASP A 91 12.32 -4.00 8.91
N PRO A 92 12.64 -4.23 7.63
CA PRO A 92 12.38 -5.51 6.97
C PRO A 92 12.97 -6.73 7.68
N ASP A 93 14.21 -6.64 8.17
CA ASP A 93 14.90 -7.75 8.82
C ASP A 93 14.25 -8.08 10.17
N SER A 94 13.96 -7.05 10.96
CA SER A 94 13.22 -7.19 12.21
C SER A 94 11.82 -7.75 11.99
N ASN A 95 11.12 -7.27 10.96
CA ASN A 95 9.79 -7.73 10.60
C ASN A 95 9.78 -9.23 10.29
N GLN A 96 10.74 -9.70 9.49
CA GLN A 96 10.85 -11.10 9.13
C GLN A 96 11.14 -11.96 10.36
N LYS A 97 12.08 -11.55 11.23
CA LYS A 97 12.39 -12.29 12.48
C LYS A 97 11.19 -12.42 13.40
N ILE A 98 10.41 -11.34 13.56
CA ILE A 98 9.20 -11.35 14.38
C ILE A 98 8.16 -12.28 13.75
N GLU A 99 7.97 -12.23 12.43
CA GLU A 99 7.03 -13.09 11.70
C GLU A 99 7.42 -14.56 11.80
N ASP A 100 8.69 -14.91 11.60
CA ASP A 100 9.18 -16.30 11.70
C ASP A 100 8.99 -16.86 13.11
N ALA A 101 9.30 -16.06 14.14
CA ALA A 101 9.08 -16.43 15.53
C ALA A 101 7.58 -16.63 15.83
N PHE A 102 6.73 -15.77 15.28
CA PHE A 102 5.28 -15.85 15.42
C PHE A 102 4.71 -17.10 14.73
N GLN A 103 5.13 -17.40 13.49
CA GLN A 103 4.72 -18.62 12.78
C GLN A 103 5.22 -19.89 13.46
N SER A 104 6.41 -19.84 14.03
CA SER A 104 6.99 -20.93 14.83
C SER A 104 6.41 -21.03 16.25
N GLN A 105 5.38 -20.23 16.57
CA GLN A 105 4.71 -20.20 17.87
C GLN A 105 5.65 -19.95 19.07
N GLN A 106 6.72 -19.19 18.86
CA GLN A 106 7.60 -18.78 19.94
C GLN A 106 6.91 -17.74 20.84
N PRO A 107 7.07 -17.81 22.17
CA PRO A 107 6.41 -16.88 23.08
C PRO A 107 7.02 -15.47 23.04
N ALA A 108 8.32 -15.38 22.74
CA ALA A 108 9.06 -14.13 22.65
C ALA A 108 10.36 -14.29 21.85
N LEU A 109 10.93 -13.16 21.40
CA LEU A 109 12.27 -13.08 20.81
C LEU A 109 13.02 -11.84 21.29
N ILE A 110 14.36 -11.91 21.33
CA ILE A 110 15.21 -10.73 21.52
C ILE A 110 15.57 -10.18 20.14
N LEU A 111 15.34 -8.89 19.95
CA LEU A 111 15.55 -8.19 18.70
C LEU A 111 16.44 -6.97 18.95
N GLU A 112 17.49 -6.82 18.14
CA GLU A 112 18.24 -5.57 18.07
C GLU A 112 17.61 -4.66 17.01
N THR A 113 17.13 -3.49 17.42
CA THR A 113 16.62 -2.47 16.50
C THR A 113 17.03 -1.09 16.98
N PHE A 114 17.42 -0.21 16.06
CA PHE A 114 17.96 1.13 16.34
C PHE A 114 19.11 1.14 17.37
N GLY A 115 19.99 0.12 17.33
CA GLY A 115 21.15 -0.01 18.23
C GLY A 115 20.80 -0.30 19.69
N LYS A 116 19.60 -0.85 19.95
CA LYS A 116 19.14 -1.26 21.27
C LYS A 116 18.49 -2.63 21.20
N LEU A 117 18.64 -3.39 22.29
CA LEU A 117 18.03 -4.71 22.43
C LEU A 117 16.65 -4.61 23.09
N TYR A 118 15.67 -5.20 22.42
CA TYR A 118 14.28 -5.27 22.84
C TYR A 118 13.85 -6.73 23.00
N ASN A 119 13.07 -7.00 24.04
CA ASN A 119 12.30 -8.22 24.16
C ASN A 119 10.94 -8.01 23.48
N ILE A 120 10.65 -8.80 22.46
CA ILE A 120 9.37 -8.81 21.75
C ILE A 120 8.54 -9.97 22.29
N ASN A 121 7.53 -9.66 23.09
CA ASN A 121 6.59 -10.63 23.64
C ASN A 121 5.42 -10.85 22.66
N LEU A 122 5.35 -12.03 22.08
CA LEU A 122 4.36 -12.41 21.06
C LEU A 122 3.04 -12.91 21.66
N ILE A 123 3.04 -13.33 22.94
CA ILE A 123 1.81 -13.68 23.66
C ILE A 123 1.00 -12.42 23.97
N HIS A 124 1.67 -11.38 24.44
CA HIS A 124 1.04 -10.13 24.88
C HIS A 124 1.08 -9.02 23.85
N PHE A 125 1.64 -9.27 22.66
CA PHE A 125 1.79 -8.28 21.60
C PHE A 125 2.41 -6.97 22.13
N ALA A 126 3.55 -7.08 22.80
CA ALA A 126 4.27 -5.93 23.33
C ALA A 126 5.78 -6.08 23.17
N GLN A 127 6.47 -4.95 23.01
CA GLN A 127 7.93 -4.86 23.12
C GLN A 127 8.34 -4.14 24.40
N SER A 128 9.50 -4.49 24.96
CA SER A 128 10.14 -3.75 26.04
C SER A 128 11.66 -3.76 25.87
N PRO A 129 12.37 -2.69 26.24
CA PRO A 129 13.83 -2.72 26.27
C PRO A 129 14.31 -3.71 27.34
N LEU A 130 15.39 -4.45 27.09
CA LEU A 130 15.91 -5.44 28.06
C LEU A 130 16.23 -4.82 29.44
N THR A 131 16.56 -3.53 29.48
CA THR A 131 16.96 -2.80 30.69
C THR A 131 15.84 -2.00 31.34
N GLY A 132 14.62 -1.99 30.78
CA GLY A 132 13.57 -1.06 31.21
C GLY A 132 12.18 -1.68 31.32
N LYS A 133 11.30 -0.99 32.06
CA LYS A 133 9.90 -1.41 32.32
C LYS A 133 8.88 -0.85 31.32
N ILE A 134 9.31 -0.07 30.33
CA ILE A 134 8.38 0.58 29.40
C ILE A 134 7.98 -0.42 28.34
N TRP A 135 6.71 -0.84 28.39
CA TRP A 135 6.10 -1.70 27.39
C TRP A 135 5.45 -0.84 26.30
N ARG A 136 5.71 -1.18 25.04
CA ARG A 136 5.09 -0.57 23.87
C ARG A 136 4.29 -1.63 23.13
N PRO A 137 2.99 -1.41 22.87
CA PRO A 137 2.20 -2.32 22.07
C PRO A 137 2.82 -2.55 20.69
N ILE A 138 2.69 -3.77 20.18
CA ILE A 138 3.00 -4.14 18.80
C ILE A 138 1.76 -4.70 18.13
N ILE A 139 1.65 -4.54 16.82
CA ILE A 139 0.53 -5.09 16.04
C ILE A 139 1.06 -5.75 14.79
N ARG A 140 0.37 -6.81 14.35
CA ARG A 140 0.59 -7.48 13.08
C ARG A 140 -0.55 -7.11 12.16
N GLN A 141 -0.25 -6.44 11.05
CA GLN A 141 -1.23 -6.17 10.02
C GLN A 141 -0.99 -7.13 8.85
N PRO A 142 -2.05 -7.64 8.19
CA PRO A 142 -1.88 -8.29 6.90
C PRO A 142 -1.12 -7.35 5.97
N PRO A 143 -0.41 -7.89 4.95
CA PRO A 143 0.01 -7.03 3.85
C PRO A 143 -1.22 -6.22 3.48
N PRO A 144 -1.10 -4.89 3.30
CA PRO A 144 -2.23 -4.12 2.81
C PRO A 144 -2.68 -4.89 1.59
N MET A 145 -3.83 -5.60 1.67
CA MET A 145 -4.41 -6.31 0.53
C MET A 145 -4.29 -5.26 -0.53
N MET A 146 -3.47 -5.52 -1.57
CA MET A 146 -3.06 -4.49 -2.53
C MET A 146 -4.22 -3.53 -2.58
N ARG A 147 -4.06 -2.29 -2.08
CA ARG A 147 -5.04 -1.27 -2.41
C ARG A 147 -4.95 -1.31 -3.92
N ARG A 148 -5.87 -2.09 -4.52
CA ARG A 148 -5.84 -2.51 -5.91
C ARG A 148 -5.54 -1.22 -6.60
N PRO A 149 -4.36 -1.08 -7.25
CA PRO A 149 -3.73 0.21 -7.54
C PRO A 149 -4.87 1.11 -7.88
N GLU A 150 -5.19 2.01 -6.95
CA GLU A 150 -6.49 2.69 -6.87
C GLU A 150 -6.75 3.10 -8.29
N ASN A 151 -7.69 2.36 -8.93
CA ASN A 151 -7.78 2.35 -10.37
C ASN A 151 -7.84 3.84 -10.69
N ARG A 152 -6.83 4.40 -11.35
CA ARG A 152 -6.94 5.71 -12.00
C ARG A 152 -7.95 5.62 -13.17
N ARG A 153 -8.94 4.73 -13.05
CA ARG A 153 -10.20 4.75 -13.75
C ARG A 153 -11.01 5.78 -12.97
N GLU A 154 -11.33 6.85 -13.65
CA GLU A 154 -12.55 7.64 -13.46
C GLU A 154 -13.44 7.08 -12.34
N PHE A 155 -13.30 7.63 -11.13
CA PHE A 155 -14.19 7.25 -10.04
C PHE A 155 -15.50 7.97 -10.27
N THR A 156 -16.50 7.22 -10.73
CA THR A 156 -17.87 7.70 -10.71
C THR A 156 -18.44 7.54 -9.31
N SER A 157 -18.64 8.66 -8.63
CA SER A 157 -19.38 8.72 -7.38
C SER A 157 -20.86 8.93 -7.67
N TRP A 158 -21.71 8.12 -7.04
CA TRP A 158 -23.14 8.37 -7.00
C TRP A 158 -23.57 8.73 -5.60
N THR A 159 -24.36 9.78 -5.49
CA THR A 159 -24.87 10.29 -4.22
C THR A 159 -26.37 10.57 -4.32
N TYR A 160 -27.03 10.66 -3.17
CA TYR A 160 -28.41 11.09 -3.05
C TYR A 160 -28.57 12.06 -1.88
N ASP A 161 -29.55 12.95 -1.98
CA ASP A 161 -29.90 13.84 -0.87
C ASP A 161 -30.86 13.16 0.11
N ASP A 162 -30.43 13.01 1.36
CA ASP A 162 -31.29 12.63 2.47
C ASP A 162 -31.45 13.77 3.49
N LYS A 163 -32.50 14.56 3.29
CA LYS A 163 -32.89 15.67 4.19
C LYS A 163 -31.80 16.75 4.28
N GLY A 164 -31.26 17.17 3.14
CA GLY A 164 -30.18 18.15 3.04
C GLY A 164 -28.78 17.59 3.28
N LYS A 165 -28.64 16.26 3.42
CA LYS A 165 -27.35 15.59 3.59
C LYS A 165 -27.07 14.70 2.40
N ILE A 166 -26.02 15.04 1.66
CA ILE A 166 -25.53 14.23 0.55
C ILE A 166 -24.90 12.96 1.11
N LYS A 167 -25.44 11.80 0.70
CA LYS A 167 -24.96 10.48 1.11
C LYS A 167 -24.53 9.67 -0.12
N PRO A 168 -23.43 8.93 -0.04
CA PRO A 168 -23.03 8.03 -1.12
C PRO A 168 -23.93 6.79 -1.16
N PHE A 169 -24.18 6.28 -2.35
CA PHE A 169 -24.75 4.94 -2.51
C PHE A 169 -23.72 3.86 -2.14
N SER A 170 -24.22 2.68 -1.77
CA SER A 170 -23.36 1.50 -1.60
C SER A 170 -22.78 1.06 -2.96
N ARG A 171 -21.64 0.38 -2.92
CA ARG A 171 -20.96 -0.10 -4.14
C ARG A 171 -21.86 -0.97 -5.03
N GLU A 172 -22.68 -1.82 -4.43
CA GLU A 172 -23.61 -2.70 -5.15
C GLU A 172 -24.65 -1.89 -5.93
N ILE A 173 -25.20 -0.83 -5.34
CA ILE A 173 -26.17 0.05 -5.99
C ILE A 173 -25.48 0.84 -7.12
N VAL A 174 -24.28 1.38 -6.87
CA VAL A 174 -23.48 2.08 -7.88
C VAL A 174 -23.27 1.21 -9.11
N MET A 175 -22.91 -0.06 -8.92
CA MET A 175 -22.72 -1.00 -10.05
C MET A 175 -24.00 -1.20 -10.87
N LYS A 176 -25.16 -1.35 -10.21
CA LYS A 176 -26.44 -1.47 -10.90
C LYS A 176 -26.82 -0.22 -11.69
N LEU A 177 -26.56 0.97 -11.14
CA LEU A 177 -26.85 2.24 -11.82
C LEU A 177 -25.95 2.43 -13.05
N GLU A 178 -24.67 2.10 -12.95
CA GLU A 178 -23.75 2.15 -14.10
C GLU A 178 -24.11 1.12 -15.19
N GLU A 179 -24.56 -0.08 -14.80
CA GLU A 179 -25.04 -1.09 -15.76
C GLU A 179 -26.33 -0.64 -16.45
N ALA A 180 -27.27 -0.05 -15.70
CA ALA A 180 -28.49 0.51 -16.25
C ALA A 180 -28.22 1.65 -17.25
N LEU A 181 -27.28 2.55 -16.94
CA LEU A 181 -26.84 3.58 -17.89
C LEU A 181 -26.23 2.99 -19.16
N LYS A 182 -25.40 1.94 -19.04
CA LYS A 182 -24.78 1.29 -20.21
C LYS A 182 -25.78 0.58 -21.10
N THR A 183 -26.82 0.00 -20.51
CA THR A 183 -27.87 -0.74 -21.22
C THR A 183 -29.03 0.15 -21.67
N GLY A 184 -29.02 1.45 -21.34
CA GLY A 184 -30.10 2.39 -21.67
C GLY A 184 -31.37 2.20 -20.84
N THR A 185 -31.27 1.59 -19.67
CA THR A 185 -32.40 1.38 -18.75
C THR A 185 -32.62 2.64 -17.93
N ASN A 186 -33.80 3.26 -18.00
CA ASN A 186 -34.07 4.53 -17.32
C ASN A 186 -34.52 4.40 -15.85
N ASN A 187 -35.07 3.26 -15.44
CA ASN A 187 -35.58 3.05 -14.09
C ASN A 187 -34.88 1.86 -13.42
N VAL A 188 -34.35 2.07 -12.21
CA VAL A 188 -33.61 1.05 -11.47
C VAL A 188 -34.23 0.85 -10.10
N ASP A 189 -34.70 -0.37 -9.84
CA ASP A 189 -35.17 -0.78 -8.53
C ASP A 189 -34.00 -1.06 -7.59
N ILE A 190 -33.98 -0.37 -6.45
CA ILE A 190 -32.96 -0.55 -5.42
C ILE A 190 -33.60 -0.77 -4.05
N ARG A 191 -32.87 -1.45 -3.17
CA ARG A 191 -33.25 -1.64 -1.77
C ARG A 191 -32.16 -1.08 -0.88
N MET A 192 -32.55 -0.22 0.07
CA MET A 192 -31.65 0.37 1.07
C MET A 192 -32.20 0.07 2.46
N GLY A 193 -31.55 -0.86 3.16
CA GLY A 193 -32.09 -1.42 4.40
C GLY A 193 -33.45 -2.09 4.16
N SER A 194 -34.47 -1.69 4.92
CA SER A 194 -35.84 -2.19 4.79
C SER A 194 -36.71 -1.43 3.78
N SER A 195 -36.17 -0.41 3.12
CA SER A 195 -36.92 0.45 2.21
C SER A 195 -36.59 0.16 0.74
N GLU A 196 -37.61 0.22 -0.10
CA GLU A 196 -37.50 0.03 -1.55
C GLU A 196 -37.67 1.35 -2.28
N PHE A 197 -36.82 1.58 -3.28
CA PHE A 197 -36.80 2.79 -4.07
C PHE A 197 -36.71 2.46 -5.56
N VAL A 198 -37.19 3.39 -6.38
CA VAL A 198 -36.97 3.41 -7.83
C VAL A 198 -36.13 4.63 -8.15
N ILE A 199 -35.00 4.45 -8.80
CA ILE A 199 -34.19 5.56 -9.32
C ILE A 199 -34.52 5.75 -10.80
N ASN A 200 -34.98 6.95 -11.15
CA ASN A 200 -35.10 7.40 -12.53
C ASN A 200 -33.80 8.10 -12.93
N LEU A 201 -33.05 7.49 -13.86
CA LEU A 201 -31.73 7.94 -14.30
C LEU A 201 -31.80 9.11 -15.30
N GLU A 202 -32.93 9.31 -15.97
CA GLU A 202 -33.15 10.43 -16.89
C GLU A 202 -33.38 11.74 -16.12
N ARG A 203 -34.19 11.67 -15.06
CA ARG A 203 -34.52 12.81 -14.20
C ARG A 203 -33.57 12.98 -13.03
N MET A 204 -32.71 11.99 -12.78
CA MET A 204 -31.80 11.93 -11.64
C MET A 204 -32.53 12.05 -10.30
N GLU A 205 -33.61 11.26 -10.16
CA GLU A 205 -34.51 11.27 -9.00
C GLU A 205 -34.68 9.86 -8.43
N MET A 206 -34.78 9.76 -7.10
CA MET A 206 -35.03 8.54 -6.36
C MET A 206 -36.36 8.63 -5.63
N HIS A 207 -37.26 7.69 -5.92
CA HIS A 207 -38.61 7.63 -5.38
C HIS A 207 -38.72 6.49 -4.38
N ASN A 208 -39.05 6.81 -3.13
CA ASN A 208 -39.38 5.77 -2.16
C ASN A 208 -40.76 5.18 -2.48
N LYS A 209 -40.83 3.86 -2.71
CA LYS A 209 -42.09 3.20 -3.13
C LYS A 209 -43.20 3.34 -2.11
N LYS A 210 -42.86 3.36 -0.82
CA LYS A 210 -43.79 3.41 0.31
C LYS A 210 -44.19 4.83 0.67
N THR A 211 -43.23 5.73 0.85
CA THR A 211 -43.49 7.09 1.35
C THR A 211 -43.78 8.10 0.24
N LYS A 212 -43.59 7.71 -1.03
CA LYS A 212 -43.66 8.59 -2.21
C LYS A 212 -42.73 9.79 -2.16
N ARG A 213 -41.81 9.83 -1.20
CA ARG A 213 -40.78 10.87 -1.09
C ARG A 213 -39.83 10.77 -2.29
N ILE A 214 -39.54 11.92 -2.88
CA ILE A 214 -38.59 12.10 -3.98
C ILE A 214 -37.30 12.68 -3.41
N GLN A 215 -36.17 12.16 -3.85
CA GLN A 215 -34.83 12.58 -3.45
C GLN A 215 -33.98 12.78 -4.71
N SER A 216 -33.20 13.84 -4.76
CA SER A 216 -32.28 14.06 -5.88
C SER A 216 -31.11 13.08 -5.81
N VAL A 217 -30.70 12.61 -6.99
CA VAL A 217 -29.54 11.73 -7.20
C VAL A 217 -28.51 12.49 -8.03
N SER A 218 -27.22 12.22 -7.83
CA SER A 218 -26.16 12.86 -8.59
C SER A 218 -25.05 11.88 -8.92
N ARG A 219 -24.44 12.06 -10.10
CA ARG A 219 -23.35 11.26 -10.64
C ARG A 219 -22.18 12.19 -10.95
N GLU A 220 -21.06 12.02 -10.26
CA GLU A 220 -19.82 12.77 -10.51
C GLU A 220 -18.71 11.84 -10.96
N THR A 221 -18.12 12.08 -12.12
CA THR A 221 -16.92 11.37 -12.56
C THR A 221 -15.69 12.22 -12.27
N LYS A 222 -14.88 11.81 -11.28
CA LYS A 222 -13.61 12.50 -10.99
C LYS A 222 -12.50 11.92 -11.85
N ARG A 223 -11.90 12.76 -12.70
CA ARG A 223 -10.67 12.41 -13.41
C ARG A 223 -9.46 12.56 -12.48
N PRO A 224 -8.49 11.64 -12.52
CA PRO A 224 -7.27 11.79 -11.75
C PRO A 224 -6.48 13.00 -12.28
N SER A 225 -6.21 13.95 -11.38
CA SER A 225 -5.25 15.05 -11.57
C SER A 225 -3.82 14.57 -11.41
#